data_AF-A0A3C0QP34-F1
#
_entry.id   AF-A0A3C0QP34-F1
#
_cell.length_a   1.000
_cell.length_b   1.000
_cell.length_c   1.000
_cell.angle_alpha   90.00
_cell.angle_beta   90.00
_cell.angle_gamma   90.00
#
_symmetry.space_group_name_H-M   'P 1'
#
loop_
_entity.id
_entity.type
_entity.pdbx_description
1 polymer ?
#
loop_
_entity_poly.entity_id
_entity_poly.type
_entity_poly.pdbx_seq_one_letter_code
_entity_poly.pdbx_strand_id
1 'polypeptide(L)'
;MFDKILQFFVKLLPPPLKKLYDKFEELIIYVYYGVLTTLLNLIVQGISQKILDPLNIPALDIAGLVTWDSIKVKTTIATSIAWLVALIFAFYVNKKYVFRSVTTSRQQLWHEVWTFVSARIGSFLLEQVIMNIGANFYSEDGQTVTNMLMYWIFKFMAQVVVTLANYFFSKLVVFKKKQEPENKIETGTETE
;
A
#
# COMPACT_ATOMS: atom_id res chain seq x y z
N MET A 1 -8.77 18.04 4.41
CA MET A 1 -7.68 19.03 4.50
C MET A 1 -6.80 18.95 3.27
N PHE A 2 -6.29 17.76 2.93
CA PHE A 2 -5.53 17.51 1.70
C PHE A 2 -6.29 17.90 0.41
N ASP A 3 -7.55 17.48 0.26
CA ASP A 3 -8.38 17.85 -0.92
C ASP A 3 -8.46 19.37 -1.14
N LYS A 4 -8.52 20.16 -0.06
CA LYS A 4 -8.54 21.64 -0.15
C LYS A 4 -7.20 22.20 -0.61
N ILE A 5 -6.10 21.65 -0.12
CA ILE A 5 -4.73 22.03 -0.52
C ILE A 5 -4.51 21.66 -1.99
N LEU A 6 -4.90 20.46 -2.40
CA LEU A 6 -4.77 20.04 -3.79
C LEU A 6 -5.58 20.93 -4.73
N GLN A 7 -6.85 21.19 -4.40
CA GLN A 7 -7.67 22.09 -5.19
C GLN A 7 -7.13 23.51 -5.27
N PHE A 8 -6.41 23.98 -4.23
CA PHE A 8 -5.71 25.25 -4.30
C PHE A 8 -4.60 25.24 -5.36
N PHE A 9 -3.75 24.21 -5.40
CA PHE A 9 -2.72 24.07 -6.45
C PHE A 9 -3.32 23.82 -7.84
N VAL A 10 -4.40 23.06 -7.95
CA VAL A 10 -5.08 22.79 -9.23
C VAL A 10 -5.68 24.07 -9.82
N LYS A 11 -6.09 25.03 -8.99
CA LYS A 11 -6.54 26.36 -9.47
C LYS A 11 -5.43 27.18 -10.11
N LEU A 12 -4.16 26.90 -9.81
CA LEU A 12 -2.99 27.55 -10.40
C LEU A 12 -2.54 26.88 -11.72
N LEU A 13 -3.11 25.72 -12.07
CA LEU A 13 -2.71 24.97 -13.26
C LEU A 13 -3.40 25.46 -14.54
N PRO A 14 -2.68 25.48 -15.69
CA PRO A 14 -3.28 25.75 -16.99
C PRO A 14 -4.26 24.64 -17.41
N PRO A 15 -5.23 24.93 -18.32
CA PRO A 15 -6.29 23.99 -18.71
C PRO A 15 -5.85 22.57 -19.11
N PRO A 16 -4.77 22.35 -19.90
CA PRO A 16 -4.35 20.99 -20.26
C PRO A 16 -3.87 20.17 -19.05
N LEU A 17 -3.22 20.80 -18.07
CA LEU A 17 -2.75 20.14 -16.85
C LEU A 17 -3.89 19.85 -15.89
N LYS A 18 -4.91 20.71 -15.84
CA LYS A 18 -6.13 20.45 -15.08
C LYS A 18 -6.86 19.20 -15.57
N LYS A 19 -6.98 19.04 -16.90
CA LYS A 19 -7.59 17.84 -17.51
C LYS A 19 -6.81 16.56 -17.18
N LEU A 20 -5.47 16.65 -17.14
CA LEU A 20 -4.62 15.53 -16.74
C LEU A 20 -4.79 15.20 -15.25
N TYR A 21 -4.86 16.21 -14.40
CA TYR A 21 -5.14 16.07 -12.98
C TYR A 21 -6.46 15.35 -12.74
N ASP A 22 -7.56 15.79 -13.36
CA ASP A 22 -8.88 15.17 -13.16
C ASP A 22 -8.88 13.68 -13.55
N LYS A 23 -8.05 13.29 -14.53
CA LYS A 23 -7.89 11.89 -14.95
C LYS A 23 -7.11 11.05 -13.94
N PHE A 24 -6.14 11.63 -13.23
CA PHE A 24 -5.21 10.92 -12.34
C PHE A 24 -5.36 11.28 -10.86
N GLU A 25 -6.34 12.11 -10.50
CA GLU A 25 -6.58 12.59 -9.13
C GLU A 25 -6.57 11.45 -8.12
N GLU A 26 -7.34 10.39 -8.39
CA GLU A 26 -7.43 9.23 -7.50
C GLU A 26 -6.07 8.54 -7.30
N LEU A 27 -5.26 8.41 -8.36
CA LEU A 27 -3.91 7.84 -8.27
C LEU A 27 -2.95 8.77 -7.51
N ILE A 28 -3.04 10.08 -7.72
CA ILE A 28 -2.21 11.07 -7.01
C ILE A 28 -2.52 11.04 -5.52
N ILE A 29 -3.79 11.02 -5.14
CA ILE A 29 -4.23 10.92 -3.75
C ILE A 29 -3.78 9.59 -3.15
N TYR A 30 -3.90 8.47 -3.90
CA TYR A 30 -3.41 7.17 -3.47
C TYR A 30 -1.91 7.17 -3.18
N VAL A 31 -1.09 7.69 -4.11
CA VAL A 31 0.36 7.77 -3.95
C VAL A 31 0.73 8.67 -2.77
N TYR A 32 0.05 9.81 -2.60
CA TYR A 32 0.26 10.70 -1.47
C TYR A 32 0.04 10.00 -0.12
N TYR A 33 -1.10 9.32 0.04
CA TYR A 33 -1.36 8.56 1.26
C TYR A 33 -0.40 7.38 1.42
N GLY A 34 0.05 6.77 0.32
CA GLY A 34 1.11 5.76 0.33
C GLY A 34 2.42 6.29 0.91
N VAL A 35 2.84 7.52 0.55
CA VAL A 35 4.02 8.17 1.14
C VAL A 35 3.81 8.42 2.63
N LEU A 36 2.64 8.92 3.05
CA LEU A 36 2.32 9.10 4.46
C LEU A 36 2.34 7.78 5.25
N THR A 37 1.83 6.69 4.66
CA THR A 37 1.89 5.35 5.24
C THR A 37 3.34 4.92 5.48
N THR A 38 4.24 5.16 4.53
CA THR A 38 5.67 4.84 4.68
C THR A 38 6.31 5.67 5.79
N LEU A 39 6.03 6.98 5.85
CA LEU A 39 6.53 7.83 6.93
C LEU A 39 6.03 7.36 8.31
N LEU A 40 4.75 7.01 8.41
CA LEU A 40 4.17 6.43 9.62
C LEU A 40 4.87 5.12 10.02
N ASN A 41 5.13 4.24 9.04
CA ASN A 41 5.86 3.00 9.27
C ASN A 41 7.24 3.27 9.88
N LEU A 42 8.03 4.16 9.29
CA LEU A 42 9.37 4.53 9.79
C LEU A 42 9.32 5.09 11.21
N ILE A 43 8.35 5.97 11.51
CA ILE A 43 8.17 6.55 12.84
C ILE A 43 7.83 5.46 13.87
N VAL A 44 6.83 4.63 13.56
CA VAL A 44 6.39 3.56 14.47
C VAL A 44 7.52 2.55 14.68
N GLN A 45 8.25 2.19 13.62
CA GLN A 45 9.39 1.29 13.72
C GLN A 45 10.48 1.85 14.64
N GLY A 46 10.83 3.14 14.48
CA GLY A 46 11.83 3.80 15.34
C GLY A 46 11.39 3.87 16.81
N ILE A 47 10.10 4.14 17.07
CA ILE A 47 9.55 4.12 18.43
C ILE A 47 9.57 2.71 19.01
N SER A 48 9.12 1.71 18.25
CA SER A 48 9.10 0.31 18.69
C SER A 48 10.51 -0.21 18.99
N GLN A 49 11.52 0.14 18.18
CA GLN A 49 12.92 -0.23 18.46
C GLN A 49 13.38 0.37 19.80
N LYS A 50 13.20 1.68 20.01
CA LYS A 50 13.58 2.32 21.28
C LYS A 50 12.91 1.71 22.52
N ILE A 51 11.68 1.22 22.38
CA ILE A 51 10.97 0.54 23.47
C ILE A 51 11.52 -0.88 23.70
N LEU A 52 11.89 -1.61 22.64
CA LEU A 52 12.36 -3.00 22.72
C LEU A 52 13.85 -3.12 23.04
N ASP A 53 14.67 -2.13 22.72
CA ASP A 53 16.11 -2.11 22.95
C ASP A 53 16.50 -2.42 24.41
N PRO A 54 15.91 -1.77 25.45
CA PRO A 54 16.25 -2.06 26.84
C PRO A 54 15.69 -3.40 27.35
N LEU A 55 14.79 -4.06 26.61
CA LEU A 55 14.21 -5.33 27.05
C LEU A 55 15.18 -6.49 26.82
N ASN A 56 15.27 -7.41 27.78
CA ASN A 56 16.08 -8.61 27.64
C ASN A 56 15.27 -9.72 26.92
N ILE A 57 15.20 -9.63 25.59
CA ILE A 57 14.51 -10.62 24.75
C ILE A 57 15.51 -11.72 24.33
N PRO A 58 15.24 -12.99 24.64
CA PRO A 58 16.14 -14.09 24.29
C PRO A 58 16.19 -14.32 22.78
N ALA A 59 17.30 -14.92 22.33
CA ALA A 59 17.41 -15.46 20.98
C ALA A 59 16.35 -16.55 20.75
N LEU A 60 15.92 -16.70 19.51
CA LEU A 60 14.96 -17.71 19.09
C LEU A 60 15.67 -18.78 18.24
N ASP A 61 15.60 -20.03 18.67
CA ASP A 61 16.02 -21.20 17.90
C ASP A 61 14.86 -22.18 17.78
N ILE A 62 14.43 -22.44 16.55
CA ILE A 62 13.40 -23.42 16.23
C ILE A 62 14.09 -24.64 15.63
N ALA A 63 14.56 -25.55 16.49
CA ALA A 63 15.13 -26.85 16.13
C ALA A 63 16.19 -26.79 15.00
N GLY A 64 17.00 -25.72 14.94
CA GLY A 64 17.99 -25.52 13.89
C GLY A 64 17.43 -25.11 12.52
N LEU A 65 16.11 -25.00 12.36
CA LEU A 65 15.47 -24.53 11.11
C LEU A 65 15.49 -23.01 10.99
N VAL A 66 15.35 -22.30 12.12
CA VAL A 66 15.37 -20.85 12.20
C VAL A 66 16.15 -20.43 13.43
N THR A 67 17.26 -19.73 13.23
CA THR A 67 18.11 -19.19 14.31
C THR A 67 18.18 -17.67 14.23
N TRP A 68 17.52 -16.97 15.15
CA TRP A 68 17.54 -15.52 15.26
C TRP A 68 18.22 -15.09 16.55
N ASP A 69 19.26 -14.28 16.43
CA ASP A 69 19.84 -13.59 17.58
C ASP A 69 18.83 -12.59 18.19
N SER A 70 19.11 -12.15 19.42
CA SER A 70 18.25 -11.20 20.13
C SER A 70 17.99 -9.90 19.36
N ILE A 71 18.93 -9.44 18.53
CA ILE A 71 18.77 -8.22 17.74
C ILE A 71 17.74 -8.47 16.62
N LYS A 72 17.88 -9.56 15.87
CA LYS A 72 16.93 -9.96 14.81
C LYS A 72 15.53 -10.17 15.36
N VAL A 73 15.38 -10.77 16.54
CA VAL A 73 14.06 -10.92 17.17
C VAL A 73 13.45 -9.54 17.45
N LYS A 74 14.18 -8.64 18.12
CA LYS A 74 13.70 -7.27 18.42
C LYS A 74 13.34 -6.49 17.17
N THR A 75 14.23 -6.49 16.15
CA THR A 75 13.98 -5.80 14.88
C THR A 75 12.78 -6.37 14.15
N THR A 76 12.59 -7.70 14.16
CA THR A 76 11.43 -8.35 13.53
C THR A 76 10.13 -7.95 14.23
N ILE A 77 10.10 -7.93 15.57
CA ILE A 77 8.93 -7.48 16.33
C ILE A 77 8.63 -6.01 16.03
N ALA A 78 9.63 -5.13 16.10
CA ALA A 78 9.45 -3.70 15.80
C ALA A 78 8.92 -3.47 14.38
N THR A 79 9.48 -4.16 13.41
CA THR A 79 9.07 -4.08 11.99
C THR A 79 7.65 -4.62 11.80
N SER A 80 7.27 -5.69 12.51
CA SER A 80 5.93 -6.26 12.44
C SER A 80 4.87 -5.32 13.01
N ILE A 81 5.15 -4.68 14.14
CA ILE A 81 4.27 -3.66 14.74
C ILE A 81 4.11 -2.47 13.78
N ALA A 82 5.22 -1.96 13.25
CA ALA A 82 5.21 -0.85 12.32
C ALA A 82 4.44 -1.16 11.03
N TRP A 83 4.64 -2.36 10.47
CA TRP A 83 3.91 -2.82 9.29
C TRP A 83 2.42 -2.95 9.57
N LEU A 84 2.00 -3.52 10.71
CA LEU A 84 0.59 -3.65 11.07
C LEU A 84 -0.09 -2.28 11.24
N VAL A 85 0.54 -1.35 11.95
CA VAL A 85 -0.01 0.01 12.13
C VAL A 85 -0.11 0.75 10.79
N ALA A 86 0.93 0.66 9.95
CA ALA A 86 0.92 1.24 8.63
C ALA A 86 -0.15 0.61 7.72
N LEU A 87 -0.35 -0.70 7.80
CA LEU A 87 -1.38 -1.43 7.05
C LEU A 87 -2.79 -0.97 7.43
N ILE A 88 -3.08 -0.85 8.73
CA ILE A 88 -4.37 -0.38 9.24
C ILE A 88 -4.62 1.06 8.78
N PHE A 89 -3.62 1.92 8.90
CA PHE A 89 -3.70 3.31 8.43
C PHE A 89 -3.96 3.36 6.92
N ALA A 90 -3.19 2.61 6.12
CA ALA A 90 -3.33 2.54 4.67
C ALA A 90 -4.73 2.08 4.25
N PHE A 91 -5.26 1.04 4.90
CA PHE A 91 -6.61 0.55 4.65
C PHE A 91 -7.64 1.65 4.91
N TYR A 92 -7.56 2.30 6.07
CA TYR A 92 -8.49 3.35 6.45
C TYR A 92 -8.46 4.54 5.48
N VAL A 93 -7.26 5.05 5.13
CA VAL A 93 -7.16 6.23 4.25
C VAL A 93 -7.53 5.90 2.81
N ASN A 94 -7.17 4.71 2.30
CA ASN A 94 -7.55 4.28 0.96
C ASN A 94 -9.06 4.11 0.85
N LYS A 95 -9.68 3.45 1.82
CA LYS A 95 -11.13 3.26 1.87
C LYS A 95 -11.86 4.61 1.92
N LYS A 96 -11.48 5.48 2.86
CA LYS A 96 -12.22 6.72 3.18
C LYS A 96 -11.91 7.88 2.23
N TYR A 97 -10.66 8.11 1.91
CA TYR A 97 -10.23 9.31 1.17
C TYR A 97 -9.97 9.03 -0.32
N VAL A 98 -9.34 7.91 -0.66
CA VAL A 98 -9.01 7.59 -2.06
C VAL A 98 -10.24 7.08 -2.81
N PHE A 99 -10.83 5.97 -2.35
CA PHE A 99 -11.89 5.27 -3.06
C PHE A 99 -13.29 5.65 -2.59
N ARG A 100 -13.39 6.30 -1.42
CA ARG A 100 -14.65 6.74 -0.78
C ARG A 100 -15.70 5.62 -0.74
N SER A 101 -15.29 4.39 -0.41
CA SER A 101 -16.19 3.24 -0.43
C SER A 101 -17.13 3.24 0.78
N VAL A 102 -18.42 3.00 0.52
CA VAL A 102 -19.46 2.90 1.55
C VAL A 102 -19.72 1.42 1.83
N THR A 103 -19.42 0.97 3.04
CA THR A 103 -19.77 -0.38 3.50
C THR A 103 -20.98 -0.36 4.40
N THR A 104 -21.99 -1.15 4.05
CA THR A 104 -23.26 -1.21 4.78
C THR A 104 -23.30 -2.35 5.81
N SER A 105 -22.42 -3.36 5.69
CA SER A 105 -22.40 -4.55 6.55
C SER A 105 -21.02 -4.88 7.12
N ARG A 106 -20.98 -5.45 8.34
CA ARG A 106 -19.74 -5.94 9.00
C ARG A 106 -19.05 -7.05 8.20
N GLN A 107 -19.80 -7.92 7.52
CA GLN A 107 -19.20 -8.98 6.68
C GLN A 107 -18.47 -8.38 5.47
N GLN A 108 -19.04 -7.35 4.86
CA GLN A 108 -18.41 -6.65 3.75
C GLN A 108 -17.11 -5.95 4.19
N LEU A 109 -17.10 -5.35 5.39
CA LEU A 109 -15.89 -4.77 5.96
C LEU A 109 -14.78 -5.81 6.13
N TRP A 110 -15.08 -6.98 6.70
CA TRP A 110 -14.09 -8.04 6.86
C TRP A 110 -13.57 -8.59 5.54
N HIS A 111 -14.43 -8.72 4.53
CA HIS A 111 -14.00 -9.08 3.18
C HIS A 111 -13.04 -8.05 2.60
N GLU A 112 -13.35 -6.75 2.72
CA GLU A 112 -12.45 -5.68 2.26
C GLU A 112 -11.11 -5.70 2.99
N VAL A 113 -11.10 -5.89 4.31
CA VAL A 113 -9.87 -6.00 5.11
C VAL A 113 -9.03 -7.17 4.62
N TRP A 114 -9.59 -8.39 4.55
CA TRP A 114 -8.82 -9.57 4.15
C TRP A 114 -8.34 -9.52 2.70
N THR A 115 -9.15 -8.95 1.81
CA THR A 115 -8.77 -8.77 0.40
C THR A 115 -7.67 -7.71 0.26
N PHE A 116 -7.69 -6.67 1.10
CA PHE A 116 -6.62 -5.67 1.14
C PHE A 116 -5.31 -6.25 1.72
N VAL A 117 -5.40 -7.01 2.82
CA VAL A 117 -4.23 -7.66 3.42
C VAL A 117 -3.61 -8.67 2.46
N SER A 118 -4.43 -9.49 1.78
CA SER A 118 -3.95 -10.46 0.80
C SER A 118 -3.28 -9.79 -0.40
N ALA A 119 -3.82 -8.65 -0.87
CA ALA A 119 -3.16 -7.82 -1.90
C ALA A 119 -1.76 -7.38 -1.48
N ARG A 120 -1.58 -7.03 -0.21
CA ARG A 120 -0.30 -6.58 0.33
C ARG A 120 0.72 -7.72 0.44
N ILE A 121 0.27 -8.90 0.87
CA ILE A 121 1.11 -10.11 0.91
C ILE A 121 1.48 -10.53 -0.52
N GLY A 122 0.51 -10.57 -1.43
CA GLY A 122 0.75 -10.91 -2.85
C GLY A 122 1.70 -9.91 -3.53
N SER A 123 1.60 -8.63 -3.16
CA SER A 123 2.52 -7.59 -3.62
C SER A 123 3.95 -7.76 -3.11
N PHE A 124 4.13 -8.22 -1.87
CA PHE A 124 5.46 -8.57 -1.36
C PHE A 124 6.05 -9.74 -2.16
N LEU A 125 5.26 -10.77 -2.45
CA LEU A 125 5.69 -11.88 -3.31
C LEU A 125 6.03 -11.41 -4.73
N LEU A 126 5.22 -10.51 -5.30
CA LEU A 126 5.48 -9.91 -6.61
C LEU A 126 6.83 -9.17 -6.62
N GLU A 127 7.14 -8.42 -5.55
CA GLU A 127 8.44 -7.77 -5.39
C GLU A 127 9.58 -8.80 -5.39
N GLN A 128 9.45 -9.89 -4.63
CA GLN A 128 10.46 -10.96 -4.59
C GLN A 128 10.66 -11.59 -5.96
N VAL A 129 9.59 -11.82 -6.72
CA VAL A 129 9.67 -12.36 -8.09
C VAL A 129 10.41 -11.39 -9.02
N ILE A 130 10.07 -10.10 -8.98
CA ILE A 130 10.74 -9.08 -9.82
C ILE A 130 12.23 -8.97 -9.46
N MET A 131 12.56 -8.95 -8.17
CA MET A 131 13.95 -8.90 -7.72
C MET A 131 14.71 -10.17 -8.11
N ASN A 132 14.11 -11.35 -7.99
CA ASN A 132 14.73 -12.60 -8.40
C ASN A 132 15.02 -12.65 -9.91
N ILE A 133 14.09 -12.16 -10.75
CA ILE A 133 14.33 -12.00 -12.19
C ILE A 133 15.46 -10.98 -12.45
N GLY A 134 15.45 -9.88 -11.68
CA GLY A 134 16.47 -8.84 -11.73
C GLY A 134 17.87 -9.32 -11.34
N ALA A 135 17.98 -10.33 -10.48
CA ALA A 135 19.26 -10.85 -9.99
C ALA A 135 20.18 -11.33 -11.11
N ASN A 136 19.63 -11.83 -12.22
CA ASN A 136 20.39 -12.20 -13.41
C ASN A 136 21.14 -11.01 -14.07
N PHE A 137 20.81 -9.77 -13.71
CA PHE A 137 21.39 -8.56 -14.27
C PHE A 137 22.35 -7.85 -13.32
N TYR A 138 22.27 -8.13 -12.02
CA TYR A 138 23.09 -7.46 -11.00
C TYR A 138 23.90 -8.42 -10.12
N SER A 139 23.76 -9.73 -10.31
CA SER A 139 24.50 -10.76 -9.57
C SER A 139 25.18 -11.74 -10.53
N GLU A 140 26.43 -12.10 -10.25
CA GLU A 140 27.20 -13.06 -11.08
C GLU A 140 26.91 -14.52 -10.74
N ASP A 141 26.67 -14.82 -9.46
CA ASP A 141 26.42 -16.16 -8.91
C ASP A 141 24.95 -16.33 -8.43
N GLY A 142 24.09 -15.35 -8.73
CA GLY A 142 22.69 -15.30 -8.28
C GLY A 142 22.49 -14.96 -6.80
N GLN A 143 23.57 -14.80 -6.01
CA GLN A 143 23.50 -14.54 -4.57
C GLN A 143 24.18 -13.21 -4.19
N THR A 144 25.23 -12.84 -4.90
CA THR A 144 26.07 -11.68 -4.62
C THR A 144 25.73 -10.54 -5.58
N VAL A 145 25.31 -9.40 -5.03
CA VAL A 145 25.08 -8.19 -5.83
C VAL A 145 26.43 -7.60 -6.25
N THR A 146 26.79 -7.76 -7.53
CA THR A 146 28.02 -7.22 -8.12
C THR A 146 27.82 -5.84 -8.73
N ASN A 147 26.60 -5.51 -9.18
CA ASN A 147 26.26 -4.20 -9.73
C ASN A 147 25.20 -3.49 -8.86
N MET A 148 25.67 -2.65 -7.93
CA MET A 148 24.82 -1.88 -7.03
C MET A 148 23.85 -0.94 -7.75
N LEU A 149 24.27 -0.28 -8.84
CA LEU A 149 23.39 0.63 -9.58
C LEU A 149 22.20 -0.13 -10.19
N MET A 150 22.49 -1.27 -10.81
CA MET A 150 21.46 -2.12 -11.42
C MET A 150 20.49 -2.68 -10.36
N TYR A 151 20.99 -3.09 -9.20
CA TYR A 151 20.15 -3.49 -8.06
C TYR A 151 19.14 -2.40 -7.68
N TRP A 152 19.60 -1.15 -7.51
CA TRP A 152 18.72 -0.05 -7.12
C TRP A 152 17.70 0.32 -8.21
N ILE A 153 18.07 0.18 -9.49
CA ILE A 153 17.15 0.36 -10.61
C ILE A 153 16.03 -0.69 -10.56
N PHE A 154 16.36 -1.97 -10.42
CA PHE A 154 15.36 -3.04 -10.30
C PHE A 154 14.51 -2.90 -9.05
N LYS A 155 15.12 -2.53 -7.92
CA LYS A 155 14.41 -2.26 -6.67
C LYS A 155 13.38 -1.14 -6.82
N PHE A 156 13.77 -0.04 -7.48
CA PHE A 156 12.87 1.07 -7.77
C PHE A 156 11.75 0.66 -8.73
N MET A 157 12.06 -0.03 -9.83
CA MET A 157 11.05 -0.53 -10.79
C MET A 157 10.06 -1.48 -10.11
N ALA A 158 10.54 -2.42 -9.30
CA ALA A 158 9.71 -3.32 -8.52
C ALA A 158 8.76 -2.53 -7.61
N GLN A 159 9.26 -1.50 -6.93
CA GLN A 159 8.44 -0.66 -6.06
C GLN A 159 7.35 0.09 -6.82
N VAL A 160 7.65 0.61 -8.02
CA VAL A 160 6.65 1.26 -8.88
C VAL A 160 5.58 0.24 -9.32
N VAL A 161 5.99 -0.92 -9.84
CA VAL A 161 5.07 -1.97 -10.29
C VAL A 161 4.18 -2.45 -9.15
N VAL A 162 4.76 -2.72 -7.97
CA VAL A 162 4.05 -3.14 -6.77
C VAL A 162 3.05 -2.08 -6.30
N THR A 163 3.43 -0.80 -6.35
CA THR A 163 2.54 0.29 -5.95
C THR A 163 1.35 0.42 -6.91
N LEU A 164 1.60 0.34 -8.22
CA LEU A 164 0.55 0.38 -9.25
C LEU A 164 -0.35 -0.85 -9.17
N ALA A 165 0.22 -2.05 -9.00
CA ALA A 165 -0.54 -3.28 -8.82
C ALA A 165 -1.46 -3.19 -7.59
N ASN A 166 -0.94 -2.71 -6.46
CA ASN A 166 -1.75 -2.46 -5.26
C ASN A 166 -2.86 -1.44 -5.51
N TYR A 167 -2.60 -0.37 -6.26
CA TYR A 167 -3.62 0.62 -6.64
C TYR A 167 -4.74 -0.02 -7.46
N PHE A 168 -4.40 -0.70 -8.57
CA PHE A 168 -5.39 -1.32 -9.45
C PHE A 168 -6.17 -2.43 -8.74
N PHE A 169 -5.50 -3.25 -7.92
CA PHE A 169 -6.17 -4.27 -7.14
C PHE A 169 -7.12 -3.67 -6.10
N SER A 170 -6.66 -2.63 -5.38
CA SER A 170 -7.51 -1.89 -4.43
C SER A 170 -8.72 -1.28 -5.13
N LYS A 171 -8.55 -0.72 -6.32
CA LYS A 171 -9.63 -0.10 -7.09
C LYS A 171 -10.63 -1.10 -7.66
N LEU A 172 -10.14 -2.17 -8.27
CA LEU A 172 -10.96 -3.09 -9.07
C LEU A 172 -11.56 -4.22 -8.24
N VAL A 173 -10.89 -4.63 -7.16
CA VAL A 173 -11.27 -5.82 -6.38
C VAL A 173 -11.73 -5.42 -4.98
N VAL A 174 -10.93 -4.64 -4.25
CA VAL A 174 -11.20 -4.33 -2.84
C VAL A 174 -12.33 -3.31 -2.69
N PHE A 175 -12.23 -2.17 -3.37
CA PHE A 175 -13.12 -1.02 -3.18
C PHE A 175 -13.99 -0.77 -4.41
N LYS A 176 -14.69 -1.82 -4.87
CA LYS A 176 -15.65 -1.70 -5.96
C LYS A 176 -16.70 -0.64 -5.59
N LYS A 177 -16.80 0.42 -6.39
CA LYS A 177 -17.89 1.38 -6.29
C LYS A 177 -19.18 0.64 -6.62
N LYS A 178 -20.09 0.56 -5.64
CA LYS A 178 -21.45 0.06 -5.89
C LYS A 178 -22.11 1.09 -6.79
N GLN A 179 -22.51 0.71 -8.01
CA GLN A 179 -23.35 1.56 -8.84
C GLN A 179 -24.63 1.83 -8.04
N GLU A 180 -24.97 3.09 -7.80
CA GLU A 180 -26.34 3.42 -7.41
C GLU A 180 -27.25 2.86 -8.50
N PRO A 181 -28.32 2.12 -8.16
CA PRO A 181 -29.29 1.73 -9.17
C PRO A 181 -29.81 3.03 -9.78
N GLU A 182 -29.59 3.20 -11.08
CA GLU A 182 -30.25 4.21 -11.89
C GLU A 182 -31.74 4.15 -11.53
N ASN A 183 -32.21 5.17 -10.83
CA ASN A 183 -33.62 5.34 -10.56
C ASN A 183 -34.28 5.41 -11.93
N LYS A 184 -34.98 4.34 -12.33
CA LYS A 184 -35.98 4.41 -13.38
C LYS A 184 -36.97 5.46 -12.92
N ILE A 185 -36.77 6.70 -13.34
CA ILE A 185 -37.86 7.66 -13.45
C ILE A 185 -38.70 7.09 -14.57
N GLU A 186 -39.61 6.18 -14.22
CA GLU A 186 -40.77 5.90 -15.03
C GLU A 186 -41.51 7.23 -15.15
N THR A 187 -41.27 7.84 -16.31
CA THR A 187 -42.14 8.82 -16.95
C THR A 187 -43.48 8.12 -17.19
N GLY A 188 -44.30 8.06 -16.15
CA GLY A 188 -45.74 7.90 -16.27
C GLY A 188 -46.35 9.26 -16.59
N THR A 189 -46.11 9.75 -17.80
CA THR A 189 -46.97 10.75 -18.44
C THR A 189 -48.33 10.11 -18.71
N GLU A 190 -49.35 10.68 -18.08
CA GLU A 190 -50.67 10.99 -18.63
C GLU A 190 -51.22 10.13 -19.78
N THR A 191 -52.24 9.35 -19.46
CA THR A 191 -53.44 8.98 -20.26
C THR A 191 -54.37 8.30 -19.26
N GLU A 192 -55.60 8.69 -18.92
CA GLU A 192 -56.61 9.65 -19.38
C GLU A 192 -57.45 10.07 -18.16
#